data_AF-W1IBK7-F1
#
_entry.id   AF-W1IBK7-F1
#
_cell.length_a   1.000
_cell.length_b   1.000
_cell.length_c   1.000
_cell.angle_alpha   90.00
_cell.angle_beta   90.00
_cell.angle_gamma   90.00
#
_symmetry.space_group_name_H-M   'P 1'
#
loop_
_entity.id
_entity.type
_entity.pdbx_description
1 polymer ?
#
loop_
_entity_poly.entity_id
_entity_poly.type
_entity_poly.pdbx_seq_one_letter_code
_entity_poly.pdbx_strand_id
1 'polypeptide(L)'
;LNRRDFLKSSAAVAAAGAVGIAVPQEAEAKAQEAEKGWRWDKAACRFCGTGCGIMLATKEGRIVAVKGDPAAPVNRGLNCIKGYFNAKIMYGADRLKTPLLRMNDKGEFDKKGKFKPVSWQRAFDEMEKHAKKALKASGPEGVAVFASGQYTVMEGYAAQKMMKAGFRSNAIDPNARHCMASAVVGFYQTFGIDEPSGCYDDIEITDTIVTWGSNMAEMHPILWSRVSDRKLSNPDKVKIVNIQTYTHRTCDIGDINIIFSPNTDLALWNYLAREIVFRDKKGGGKEDIIDWDFVNQNLVFTAGPANIGYGMRREGDKSLKDGKYSAKEMETISKEMSKKVSTKEAPALEPFGYKEGELMKNTAGTLKHWHISFEDYKKSLEPYTLEYVAKIAKGDPNESIESFKKKLQALAELYIEKGRKVVSFWTMGMNQHTRGTWVNTLSYNVHFMLNKQALPGNGAFSLTGQPSACGTAREVGTFCHRLPADLWLKTLNIEPLQRKNGLFLLVHLTLLEINTL
;
A
#
# COMPACT_ATOMS: atom_id res chain seq x y z
N LEU A 1 -26.23 -10.90 35.78
CA LEU A 1 -26.22 -10.16 34.48
C LEU A 1 -26.00 -11.17 33.37
N ASN A 2 -26.87 -11.20 32.35
CA ASN A 2 -26.57 -12.01 31.16
C ASN A 2 -25.39 -11.34 30.40
N ARG A 3 -24.69 -12.11 29.55
CA ARG A 3 -23.53 -11.61 28.77
C ARG A 3 -23.83 -10.35 27.96
N ARG A 4 -25.08 -10.18 27.52
CA ARG A 4 -25.52 -9.06 26.70
C ARG A 4 -25.59 -7.76 27.51
N ASP A 5 -26.07 -7.82 28.74
CA ASP A 5 -26.17 -6.67 29.63
C ASP A 5 -24.79 -6.18 30.08
N PHE A 6 -23.87 -7.13 30.33
CA PHE A 6 -22.46 -6.80 30.59
C PHE A 6 -21.80 -6.10 29.40
N LEU A 7 -21.92 -6.66 28.18
CA LEU A 7 -21.31 -6.05 26.99
C LEU A 7 -21.87 -4.65 26.70
N LYS A 8 -23.18 -4.42 26.93
CA LYS A 8 -23.78 -3.08 26.82
C LYS A 8 -23.20 -2.12 27.85
N SER A 9 -23.08 -2.55 29.11
CA SER A 9 -22.54 -1.73 30.18
C SER A 9 -21.06 -1.41 29.95
N SER A 10 -20.21 -2.42 29.67
CA SER A 10 -18.79 -2.20 29.38
C SER A 10 -18.54 -1.35 28.13
N ALA A 11 -19.36 -1.49 27.08
CA ALA A 11 -19.26 -0.65 25.89
C ALA A 11 -19.65 0.81 26.20
N ALA A 12 -20.70 1.04 26.98
CA ALA A 12 -21.11 2.37 27.41
C ALA A 12 -20.06 3.03 28.31
N VAL A 13 -19.46 2.26 29.24
CA VAL A 13 -18.36 2.71 30.11
C VAL A 13 -17.11 3.08 29.29
N ALA A 14 -16.73 2.22 28.34
CA ALA A 14 -15.57 2.49 27.48
C ALA A 14 -15.80 3.70 26.57
N ALA A 15 -17.02 3.88 26.04
CA ALA A 15 -17.38 5.05 25.24
C ALA A 15 -17.36 6.32 26.10
N ALA A 16 -17.99 6.30 27.28
CA ALA A 16 -18.02 7.44 28.22
C ALA A 16 -16.60 7.84 28.65
N GLY A 17 -15.75 6.88 29.02
CA GLY A 17 -14.36 7.14 29.37
C GLY A 17 -13.53 7.70 28.21
N ALA A 18 -13.77 7.24 26.98
CA ALA A 18 -13.08 7.76 25.79
C ALA A 18 -13.43 9.23 25.47
N VAL A 19 -14.60 9.70 25.91
CA VAL A 19 -15.04 11.11 25.74
C VAL A 19 -15.00 11.91 27.05
N GLY A 20 -14.38 11.39 28.11
CA GLY A 20 -14.18 12.10 29.38
C GLY A 20 -15.45 12.26 30.24
N ILE A 21 -16.49 11.47 30.01
CA ILE A 21 -17.73 11.47 30.80
C ILE A 21 -17.57 10.55 32.03
N ALA A 22 -17.95 11.06 33.21
CA ALA A 22 -17.91 10.30 34.46
C ALA A 22 -18.82 9.07 34.42
N VAL A 23 -18.29 7.94 34.88
CA VAL A 23 -19.00 6.65 34.90
C VAL A 23 -19.62 6.44 36.30
N PRO A 24 -20.89 6.03 36.40
CA PRO A 24 -21.51 5.72 37.70
C PRO A 24 -20.77 4.59 38.44
N GLN A 25 -20.43 4.83 39.70
CA GLN A 25 -19.64 3.89 40.54
C GLN A 25 -20.27 2.50 40.68
N GLU A 26 -21.61 2.43 40.70
CA GLU A 26 -22.34 1.15 40.73
C GLU A 26 -22.19 0.33 39.43
N ALA A 27 -22.06 1.00 38.28
CA ALA A 27 -21.82 0.33 37.00
C ALA A 27 -20.39 -0.23 36.95
N GLU A 28 -19.43 0.51 37.53
CA GLU A 28 -18.04 0.07 37.65
C GLU A 28 -17.89 -1.13 38.59
N ALA A 29 -18.53 -1.11 39.76
CA ALA A 29 -18.52 -2.24 40.70
C ALA A 29 -19.16 -3.51 40.10
N LYS A 30 -20.27 -3.38 39.38
CA LYS A 30 -20.91 -4.51 38.67
C LYS A 30 -20.04 -5.07 37.54
N ALA A 31 -19.31 -4.21 36.84
CA ALA A 31 -18.36 -4.64 35.81
C ALA A 31 -17.19 -5.41 36.44
N GLN A 32 -16.63 -4.94 37.56
CA GLN A 32 -15.55 -5.62 38.27
C GLN A 32 -15.95 -7.02 38.77
N GLU A 33 -17.15 -7.18 39.34
CA GLU A 33 -17.62 -8.52 39.75
C GLU A 33 -17.88 -9.44 38.55
N ALA A 34 -18.37 -8.91 37.43
CA ALA A 34 -18.57 -9.68 36.19
C ALA A 34 -17.26 -10.14 35.54
N GLU A 35 -16.18 -9.38 35.72
CA GLU A 35 -14.83 -9.68 35.23
C GLU A 35 -14.00 -10.50 36.23
N LYS A 36 -14.61 -10.98 37.32
CA LYS A 36 -13.89 -11.73 38.35
C LYS A 36 -13.19 -12.97 37.79
N GLY A 37 -11.90 -13.07 38.08
CA GLY A 37 -11.01 -14.12 37.58
C GLY A 37 -10.60 -13.96 36.11
N TRP A 38 -10.88 -12.82 35.48
CA TRP A 38 -10.38 -12.50 34.16
C TRP A 38 -9.01 -11.85 34.28
N ARG A 39 -8.13 -12.16 33.32
CA ARG A 39 -6.87 -11.47 33.14
C ARG A 39 -6.90 -10.69 31.82
N TRP A 40 -6.68 -9.39 31.89
CA TRP A 40 -6.62 -8.51 30.72
C TRP A 40 -5.17 -8.26 30.30
N ASP A 41 -4.83 -8.56 29.05
CA ASP A 41 -3.51 -8.30 28.47
C ASP A 41 -3.62 -7.50 27.17
N LYS A 42 -2.58 -6.73 26.85
CA LYS A 42 -2.48 -5.94 25.62
C LYS A 42 -2.12 -6.82 24.43
N ALA A 43 -2.68 -6.50 23.27
CA ALA A 43 -2.30 -7.06 21.99
C ALA A 43 -2.51 -6.05 20.85
N ALA A 44 -1.89 -6.29 19.71
CA ALA A 44 -2.25 -5.62 18.47
C ALA A 44 -3.46 -6.31 17.83
N CYS A 45 -4.34 -5.54 17.19
CA CYS A 45 -5.44 -6.07 16.40
C CYS A 45 -4.91 -7.00 15.29
N ARG A 46 -5.57 -8.16 15.08
CA ARG A 46 -5.08 -9.20 14.16
C ARG A 46 -5.33 -8.90 12.68
N PHE A 47 -5.99 -7.79 12.35
CA PHE A 47 -6.52 -7.52 11.01
C PHE A 47 -5.65 -6.58 10.17
N CYS A 48 -6.02 -5.30 10.02
CA CYS A 48 -5.36 -4.40 9.08
C CYS A 48 -4.15 -3.66 9.67
N GLY A 49 -3.37 -3.03 8.79
CA GLY A 49 -2.16 -2.27 9.12
C GLY A 49 -2.38 -0.96 9.87
N THR A 50 -3.62 -0.61 10.25
CA THR A 50 -3.84 0.50 11.20
C THR A 50 -3.20 0.20 12.56
N GLY A 51 -3.16 -1.06 12.99
CA GLY A 51 -2.47 -1.44 14.22
C GLY A 51 -3.16 -0.98 15.51
N CYS A 52 -4.51 -1.02 15.57
CA CYS A 52 -5.24 -0.69 16.80
C CYS A 52 -4.74 -1.53 17.98
N GLY A 53 -4.47 -0.88 19.12
CA GLY A 53 -4.23 -1.56 20.38
C GLY A 53 -5.54 -2.09 20.94
N ILE A 54 -5.53 -3.36 21.38
CA ILE A 54 -6.68 -4.03 21.98
C ILE A 54 -6.30 -4.66 23.31
N MET A 55 -7.29 -4.80 24.19
CA MET A 55 -7.18 -5.58 25.41
C MET A 55 -7.95 -6.89 25.23
N LEU A 56 -7.32 -8.01 25.56
CA LEU A 56 -7.91 -9.34 25.51
C LEU A 56 -8.10 -9.87 26.94
N ALA A 57 -9.32 -10.26 27.29
CA ALA A 57 -9.61 -10.92 28.55
C ALA A 57 -9.49 -12.43 28.39
N THR A 58 -8.71 -13.06 29.26
CA THR A 58 -8.60 -14.50 29.35
C THR A 58 -9.18 -15.03 30.66
N LYS A 59 -9.85 -16.18 30.58
CA LYS A 59 -10.33 -16.97 31.73
C LYS A 59 -10.24 -18.45 31.35
N GLU A 60 -9.67 -19.27 32.22
CA GLU A 60 -9.56 -20.73 32.04
C GLU A 60 -8.97 -21.12 30.67
N GLY A 61 -7.90 -20.42 30.26
CA GLY A 61 -7.20 -20.68 28.99
C GLY A 61 -7.96 -20.25 27.73
N ARG A 62 -9.06 -19.49 27.86
CA ARG A 62 -9.85 -19.00 26.72
C ARG A 62 -9.98 -17.48 26.72
N ILE A 63 -10.05 -16.90 25.53
CA ILE A 63 -10.42 -15.50 25.35
C ILE A 63 -11.93 -15.39 25.51
N VAL A 64 -12.35 -14.56 26.47
CA VAL A 64 -13.77 -14.37 26.79
C VAL A 64 -14.30 -13.01 26.37
N ALA A 65 -13.42 -12.00 26.25
CA ALA A 65 -13.76 -10.66 25.79
C ALA A 65 -12.59 -9.96 25.07
N VAL A 66 -12.94 -8.95 24.28
CA VAL A 66 -12.02 -8.01 23.64
C VAL A 66 -12.59 -6.60 23.71
N LYS A 67 -11.75 -5.60 23.97
CA LYS A 67 -12.07 -4.17 23.86
C LYS A 67 -10.91 -3.41 23.23
N GLY A 68 -11.13 -2.19 22.75
CA GLY A 68 -10.03 -1.32 22.37
C GLY A 68 -9.25 -0.90 23.61
N ASP A 69 -7.92 -0.77 23.50
CA ASP A 69 -7.08 -0.24 24.57
C ASP A 69 -7.23 1.29 24.61
N PRO A 70 -7.81 1.90 25.66
CA PRO A 70 -7.92 3.35 25.78
C PRO A 70 -6.56 4.06 25.79
N ALA A 71 -5.51 3.38 26.25
CA ALA A 71 -4.15 3.92 26.31
C ALA A 71 -3.39 3.79 24.99
N ALA A 72 -3.93 3.08 23.99
CA ALA A 72 -3.25 2.93 22.71
C ALA A 72 -3.44 4.19 21.84
N PRO A 73 -2.34 4.87 21.43
CA PRO A 73 -2.43 6.18 20.77
C PRO A 73 -3.09 6.12 19.39
N VAL A 74 -3.00 4.96 18.72
CA VAL A 74 -3.57 4.73 17.39
C VAL A 74 -5.09 4.91 17.38
N ASN A 75 -5.77 4.28 18.34
CA ASN A 75 -7.22 4.10 18.31
C ASN A 75 -7.95 4.67 19.53
N ARG A 76 -7.25 5.03 20.61
CA ARG A 76 -7.81 5.69 21.80
C ARG A 76 -9.08 4.97 22.32
N GLY A 77 -9.03 3.65 22.39
CA GLY A 77 -10.15 2.80 22.84
C GLY A 77 -11.17 2.39 21.76
N LEU A 78 -11.14 2.97 20.56
CA LEU A 78 -12.05 2.63 19.48
C LEU A 78 -11.66 1.33 18.75
N ASN A 79 -12.64 0.65 18.18
CA ASN A 79 -12.44 -0.49 17.29
C ASN A 79 -13.42 -0.43 16.13
N CYS A 80 -13.06 -1.06 15.01
CA CYS A 80 -14.03 -1.38 13.97
C CYS A 80 -14.72 -2.72 14.26
N ILE A 81 -15.73 -3.07 13.47
CA ILE A 81 -16.48 -4.33 13.66
C ILE A 81 -15.59 -5.57 13.70
N LYS A 82 -14.52 -5.60 12.89
CA LYS A 82 -13.54 -6.71 12.90
C LYS A 82 -12.83 -6.80 14.26
N GLY A 83 -12.39 -5.67 14.80
CA GLY A 83 -11.72 -5.58 16.11
C GLY A 83 -12.61 -6.06 17.26
N TYR A 84 -13.88 -5.67 17.27
CA TYR A 84 -14.85 -6.11 18.29
C TYR A 84 -15.12 -7.63 18.28
N PHE A 85 -14.91 -8.29 17.13
CA PHE A 85 -15.07 -9.75 17.01
C PHE A 85 -13.74 -10.52 17.02
N ASN A 86 -12.61 -9.88 17.31
CA ASN A 86 -11.29 -10.53 17.32
C ASN A 86 -11.25 -11.73 18.28
N ALA A 87 -11.91 -11.67 19.45
CA ALA A 87 -12.00 -12.79 20.39
C ALA A 87 -12.63 -14.07 19.82
N LYS A 88 -13.38 -14.00 18.69
CA LYS A 88 -14.06 -15.16 18.09
C LYS A 88 -13.26 -15.89 17.03
N ILE A 89 -12.26 -15.24 16.41
CA ILE A 89 -11.59 -15.79 15.21
C ILE A 89 -10.83 -17.09 15.50
N MET A 90 -10.56 -17.37 16.78
CA MET A 90 -9.88 -18.59 17.19
C MET A 90 -10.77 -19.79 17.44
N TYR A 91 -12.09 -19.66 17.33
CA TYR A 91 -13.03 -20.69 17.78
C TYR A 91 -13.95 -21.21 16.67
N GLY A 92 -13.52 -21.12 15.41
CA GLY A 92 -14.17 -21.83 14.30
C GLY A 92 -14.26 -23.33 14.58
N ALA A 93 -15.42 -23.93 14.30
CA ALA A 93 -15.70 -25.34 14.59
C ALA A 93 -14.77 -26.30 13.84
N ASP A 94 -14.25 -25.87 12.70
CA ASP A 94 -13.39 -26.56 11.76
C ASP A 94 -11.89 -26.23 11.91
N ARG A 95 -11.49 -25.60 13.03
CA ARG A 95 -10.08 -25.33 13.33
C ARG A 95 -9.27 -26.63 13.20
N LEU A 96 -8.21 -26.60 12.39
CA LEU A 96 -7.28 -27.71 12.23
C LEU A 96 -6.61 -28.03 13.58
N LYS A 97 -6.74 -29.28 14.03
CA LYS A 97 -6.19 -29.76 15.33
C LYS A 97 -5.03 -30.75 15.18
N THR A 98 -4.89 -31.36 14.02
CA THR A 98 -3.87 -32.36 13.72
C THR A 98 -3.39 -32.18 12.28
N PRO A 99 -2.13 -32.53 11.95
CA PRO A 99 -1.67 -32.58 10.57
C PRO A 99 -2.54 -33.50 9.71
N LEU A 100 -2.75 -33.10 8.46
CA LEU A 100 -3.52 -33.86 7.47
C LEU A 100 -2.62 -34.17 6.27
N LEU A 101 -2.48 -35.46 5.94
CA LEU A 101 -1.69 -35.93 4.80
C LEU A 101 -2.62 -36.54 3.75
N ARG A 102 -2.36 -36.29 2.46
CA ARG A 102 -3.06 -37.00 1.39
C ARG A 102 -2.51 -38.40 1.28
N MET A 103 -3.36 -39.40 1.46
CA MET A 103 -2.95 -40.79 1.49
C MET A 103 -3.83 -41.68 0.60
N ASN A 104 -3.22 -42.73 0.04
CA ASN A 104 -3.94 -43.84 -0.59
C ASN A 104 -4.56 -44.78 0.48
N ASP A 105 -5.14 -45.90 0.04
CA ASP A 105 -5.77 -46.88 0.93
C ASP A 105 -4.75 -47.68 1.76
N LYS A 106 -3.49 -47.74 1.32
CA LYS A 106 -2.37 -48.38 2.05
C LYS A 106 -1.74 -47.47 3.11
N GLY A 107 -2.20 -46.22 3.24
CA GLY A 107 -1.64 -45.25 4.19
C GLY A 107 -0.35 -44.57 3.72
N GLU A 108 -0.01 -44.69 2.44
CA GLU A 108 1.16 -44.05 1.84
C GLU A 108 0.79 -42.67 1.29
N PHE A 109 1.76 -41.75 1.20
CA PHE A 109 1.54 -40.46 0.55
C PHE A 109 1.13 -40.64 -0.92
N ASP A 110 0.02 -40.01 -1.30
CA ASP A 110 -0.47 -39.97 -2.67
C ASP A 110 -1.03 -38.57 -2.97
N LYS A 111 -0.54 -37.93 -4.05
CA LYS A 111 -0.99 -36.60 -4.47
C LYS A 111 -2.49 -36.55 -4.81
N LYS A 112 -3.07 -37.66 -5.27
CA LYS A 112 -4.49 -37.81 -5.59
C LYS A 112 -5.31 -38.38 -4.42
N GLY A 113 -4.65 -38.75 -3.32
CA GLY A 113 -5.28 -39.29 -2.12
C GLY A 113 -6.16 -38.27 -1.37
N LYS A 114 -7.04 -38.80 -0.51
CA LYS A 114 -7.85 -38.01 0.42
C LYS A 114 -7.03 -37.65 1.66
N PHE A 115 -7.36 -36.52 2.28
CA PHE A 115 -6.74 -36.12 3.54
C PHE A 115 -7.13 -37.09 4.66
N LYS A 116 -6.12 -37.56 5.39
CA LYS A 116 -6.25 -38.40 6.57
C LYS A 116 -5.35 -37.83 7.68
N PRO A 117 -5.76 -37.89 8.95
CA PRO A 117 -4.97 -37.36 10.06
C PRO A 117 -3.69 -38.17 10.28
N VAL A 118 -2.59 -37.48 10.61
CA VAL A 118 -1.29 -38.10 10.93
C VAL A 118 -0.65 -37.39 12.12
N SER A 119 0.33 -38.03 12.77
CA SER A 119 1.15 -37.40 13.80
C SER A 119 2.06 -36.31 13.22
N TRP A 120 2.52 -35.40 14.07
CA TRP A 120 3.53 -34.40 13.68
C TRP A 120 4.81 -35.03 13.16
N GLN A 121 5.30 -36.11 13.80
CA GLN A 121 6.47 -36.83 13.32
C GLN A 121 6.27 -37.31 11.88
N ARG A 122 5.15 -37.99 11.60
CA ARG A 122 4.86 -38.51 10.26
C ARG A 122 4.74 -37.39 9.22
N ALA A 123 4.17 -36.25 9.59
CA ALA A 123 4.08 -35.10 8.70
C ALA A 123 5.48 -34.54 8.35
N PHE A 124 6.36 -34.40 9.35
CA PHE A 124 7.74 -33.96 9.13
C PHE A 124 8.58 -34.98 8.36
N ASP A 125 8.41 -36.29 8.60
CA ASP A 125 9.12 -37.33 7.84
C ASP A 125 8.83 -37.23 6.33
N GLU A 126 7.55 -37.00 5.97
CA GLU A 126 7.17 -36.87 4.56
C GLU A 126 7.64 -35.54 3.96
N MET A 127 7.59 -34.44 4.74
CA MET A 127 8.17 -33.15 4.33
C MET A 127 9.67 -33.24 4.10
N GLU A 128 10.42 -33.88 5.00
CA GLU A 128 11.87 -34.07 4.91
C GLU A 128 12.23 -34.90 3.67
N LYS A 129 11.56 -36.05 3.48
CA LYS A 129 11.76 -36.91 2.31
C LYS A 129 11.57 -36.15 1.00
N HIS A 130 10.49 -35.35 0.89
CA HIS A 130 10.22 -34.59 -0.33
C HIS A 130 11.15 -33.38 -0.51
N ALA A 131 11.49 -32.67 0.58
CA ALA A 131 12.44 -31.57 0.53
C ALA A 131 13.82 -32.07 0.10
N LYS A 132 14.34 -33.15 0.69
CA LYS A 132 15.61 -33.78 0.29
C LYS A 132 15.59 -34.23 -1.17
N LYS A 133 14.49 -34.83 -1.63
CA LYS A 133 14.33 -35.22 -3.04
C LYS A 133 14.40 -34.00 -3.98
N ALA A 134 13.69 -32.92 -3.65
CA ALA A 134 13.68 -31.71 -4.46
C ALA A 134 15.05 -31.00 -4.48
N LEU A 135 15.67 -30.85 -3.30
CA LEU A 135 17.02 -30.28 -3.16
C LEU A 135 18.06 -31.07 -3.95
N LYS A 136 18.03 -32.41 -3.91
CA LYS A 136 18.95 -33.26 -4.68
C LYS A 136 18.75 -33.13 -6.19
N ALA A 137 17.50 -32.97 -6.64
CA ALA A 137 17.17 -32.94 -8.08
C ALA A 137 17.32 -31.55 -8.70
N SER A 138 17.07 -30.48 -7.95
CA SER A 138 16.91 -29.12 -8.49
C SER A 138 17.70 -28.05 -7.73
N GLY A 139 18.50 -28.43 -6.73
CA GLY A 139 19.27 -27.50 -5.91
C GLY A 139 18.41 -26.70 -4.92
N PRO A 140 18.97 -25.62 -4.33
CA PRO A 140 18.30 -24.79 -3.31
C PRO A 140 16.92 -24.26 -3.70
N GLU A 141 16.73 -23.87 -4.96
CA GLU A 141 15.46 -23.35 -5.48
C GLU A 141 14.40 -24.43 -5.71
N GLY A 142 14.73 -25.71 -5.50
CA GLY A 142 13.77 -26.82 -5.50
C GLY A 142 12.77 -26.78 -4.33
N VAL A 143 13.05 -25.98 -3.29
CA VAL A 143 12.16 -25.73 -2.15
C VAL A 143 11.89 -24.23 -2.03
N ALA A 144 10.67 -23.87 -1.64
CA ALA A 144 10.23 -22.48 -1.54
C ALA A 144 9.31 -22.24 -0.35
N VAL A 145 9.30 -21.01 0.16
CA VAL A 145 8.37 -20.55 1.21
C VAL A 145 7.59 -19.36 0.69
N PHE A 146 6.26 -19.46 0.75
CA PHE A 146 5.39 -18.30 0.56
C PHE A 146 5.08 -17.70 1.94
N ALA A 147 5.82 -16.67 2.30
CA ALA A 147 5.77 -16.02 3.61
C ALA A 147 4.51 -15.14 3.77
N SER A 148 4.37 -14.47 4.91
CA SER A 148 3.19 -13.66 5.19
C SER A 148 3.51 -12.39 5.97
N GLY A 149 2.96 -11.24 5.55
CA GLY A 149 2.90 -10.02 6.36
C GLY A 149 1.96 -10.10 7.58
N GLN A 150 1.48 -11.30 7.91
CA GLN A 150 0.73 -11.61 9.13
C GLN A 150 1.50 -12.54 10.08
N TYR A 151 2.74 -12.89 9.72
CA TYR A 151 3.67 -13.47 10.68
C TYR A 151 4.01 -12.44 11.76
N THR A 152 4.40 -12.95 12.92
CA THR A 152 5.20 -12.19 13.87
C THR A 152 6.57 -11.90 13.25
N VAL A 153 7.23 -10.86 13.76
CA VAL A 153 8.59 -10.50 13.33
C VAL A 153 9.55 -11.70 13.47
N MET A 154 9.43 -12.43 14.58
CA MET A 154 10.26 -13.59 14.90
C MET A 154 10.04 -14.75 13.93
N GLU A 155 8.79 -15.05 13.57
CA GLU A 155 8.47 -16.08 12.56
C GLU A 155 9.04 -15.71 11.19
N GLY A 156 8.89 -14.45 10.76
CA GLY A 156 9.46 -13.99 9.50
C GLY A 156 10.99 -14.07 9.49
N TYR A 157 11.65 -13.71 10.59
CA TYR A 157 13.10 -13.79 10.72
C TYR A 157 13.60 -15.24 10.72
N ALA A 158 12.92 -16.13 11.44
CA ALA A 158 13.22 -17.55 11.43
C ALA A 158 13.05 -18.17 10.03
N ALA A 159 11.94 -17.88 9.35
CA ALA A 159 11.67 -18.36 7.99
C ALA A 159 12.74 -17.84 7.00
N GLN A 160 13.12 -16.57 7.11
CA GLN A 160 14.19 -16.01 6.30
C GLN A 160 15.53 -16.71 6.55
N LYS A 161 15.93 -16.92 7.81
CA LYS A 161 17.19 -17.62 8.13
C LYS A 161 17.17 -19.05 7.63
N MET A 162 16.06 -19.77 7.81
CA MET A 162 15.88 -21.13 7.29
C MET A 162 16.10 -21.17 5.78
N MET A 163 15.48 -20.26 5.02
CA MET A 163 15.59 -20.26 3.56
C MET A 163 16.96 -19.77 3.08
N LYS A 164 17.37 -18.56 3.48
CA LYS A 164 18.56 -17.90 2.92
C LYS A 164 19.88 -18.43 3.48
N ALA A 165 19.93 -18.76 4.77
CA ALA A 165 21.14 -19.26 5.42
C ALA A 165 21.18 -20.80 5.53
N GLY A 166 20.03 -21.43 5.79
CA GLY A 166 19.91 -22.90 5.88
C GLY A 166 19.90 -23.57 4.51
N PHE A 167 18.79 -23.43 3.77
CA PHE A 167 18.65 -24.01 2.43
C PHE A 167 19.44 -23.29 1.36
N ARG A 168 20.03 -22.12 1.66
CA ARG A 168 20.79 -21.27 0.73
C ARG A 168 19.97 -20.89 -0.51
N SER A 169 18.68 -20.65 -0.30
CA SER A 169 17.69 -20.38 -1.34
C SER A 169 17.06 -19.01 -1.13
N ASN A 170 16.84 -18.32 -2.25
CA ASN A 170 16.11 -17.06 -2.29
C ASN A 170 14.64 -17.24 -2.70
N ALA A 171 14.17 -18.49 -2.80
CA ALA A 171 12.78 -18.82 -3.08
C ALA A 171 11.88 -18.59 -1.84
N ILE A 172 11.94 -17.40 -1.26
CA ILE A 172 11.07 -16.91 -0.19
C ILE A 172 10.45 -15.59 -0.64
N ASP A 173 9.13 -15.48 -0.67
CA ASP A 173 8.45 -14.20 -0.96
C ASP A 173 7.11 -14.16 -0.21
N PRO A 174 6.64 -12.99 0.28
CA PRO A 174 5.46 -12.92 1.10
C PRO A 174 4.22 -12.54 0.27
N ASN A 175 3.02 -12.82 0.80
CA ASN A 175 1.79 -12.21 0.28
C ASN A 175 1.83 -10.67 0.21
N ALA A 176 2.68 -10.00 1.01
CA ALA A 176 2.93 -8.57 0.93
C ALA A 176 3.53 -8.12 -0.43
N ARG A 177 4.05 -9.04 -1.25
CA ARG A 177 4.35 -8.81 -2.67
C ARG A 177 3.17 -8.25 -3.44
N HIS A 178 1.99 -8.79 -3.19
CA HIS A 178 0.74 -8.37 -3.82
C HIS A 178 0.17 -7.09 -3.20
N CYS A 179 0.87 -6.47 -2.24
CA CYS A 179 0.36 -5.38 -1.44
C CYS A 179 1.29 -4.17 -1.48
N MET A 180 2.50 -4.28 -0.93
CA MET A 180 3.36 -3.12 -0.65
C MET A 180 4.55 -2.99 -1.60
N ALA A 181 4.84 -3.97 -2.45
CA ALA A 181 6.05 -3.98 -3.25
C ALA A 181 6.24 -2.72 -4.11
N SER A 182 5.16 -2.20 -4.72
CA SER A 182 5.23 -0.95 -5.48
C SER A 182 5.55 0.28 -4.62
N ALA A 183 4.96 0.38 -3.43
CA ALA A 183 5.27 1.45 -2.48
C ALA A 183 6.71 1.35 -1.98
N VAL A 184 7.17 0.15 -1.60
CA VAL A 184 8.54 -0.13 -1.16
C VAL A 184 9.56 0.31 -2.22
N VAL A 185 9.35 -0.06 -3.48
CA VAL A 185 10.25 0.37 -4.57
C VAL A 185 10.14 1.88 -4.80
N GLY A 186 8.94 2.47 -4.69
CA GLY A 186 8.77 3.92 -4.75
C GLY A 186 9.54 4.65 -3.64
N PHE A 187 9.52 4.12 -2.42
CA PHE A 187 10.31 4.62 -1.30
C PHE A 187 11.82 4.53 -1.59
N TYR A 188 12.31 3.40 -2.09
CA TYR A 188 13.74 3.29 -2.43
C TYR A 188 14.17 4.21 -3.56
N GLN A 189 13.34 4.38 -4.60
CA GLN A 189 13.66 5.33 -5.67
C GLN A 189 13.66 6.76 -5.14
N THR A 190 12.71 7.15 -4.29
CA THR A 190 12.59 8.54 -3.82
C THR A 190 13.53 8.89 -2.66
N PHE A 191 13.65 8.02 -1.66
CA PHE A 191 14.32 8.32 -0.38
C PHE A 191 15.53 7.41 -0.10
N GLY A 192 15.72 6.32 -0.86
CA GLY A 192 16.76 5.33 -0.59
C GLY A 192 16.53 4.46 0.64
N ILE A 193 15.40 4.62 1.34
CA ILE A 193 15.00 3.88 2.54
C ILE A 193 13.49 3.64 2.49
N ASP A 194 13.02 2.52 3.06
CA ASP A 194 11.60 2.17 3.10
C ASP A 194 10.82 2.92 4.19
N GLU A 195 9.49 2.89 4.06
CA GLU A 195 8.48 3.33 5.04
C GLU A 195 8.14 4.84 5.06
N PRO A 196 6.91 5.22 5.45
CA PRO A 196 6.49 6.63 5.52
C PRO A 196 7.37 7.46 6.46
N SER A 197 7.71 8.68 6.05
CA SER A 197 8.40 9.65 6.91
C SER A 197 7.46 10.41 7.87
N GLY A 198 6.14 10.28 7.67
CA GLY A 198 5.10 10.87 8.53
C GLY A 198 4.55 9.88 9.56
N CYS A 199 3.54 10.30 10.34
CA CYS A 199 2.87 9.43 11.30
C CYS A 199 1.37 9.75 11.39
N TYR A 200 0.59 8.96 12.16
CA TYR A 200 -0.86 9.17 12.21
C TYR A 200 -1.28 10.51 12.82
N ASP A 201 -0.41 11.16 13.60
CA ASP A 201 -0.68 12.46 14.22
C ASP A 201 -0.82 13.57 13.17
N ASP A 202 -0.34 13.35 11.94
CA ASP A 202 -0.56 14.24 10.82
C ASP A 202 -2.07 14.42 10.51
N ILE A 203 -2.91 13.43 10.83
CA ILE A 203 -4.37 13.49 10.61
C ILE A 203 -5.01 14.62 11.43
N GLU A 204 -4.62 14.80 12.70
CA GLU A 204 -5.21 15.83 13.56
C GLU A 204 -4.73 17.24 13.19
N ILE A 205 -3.63 17.35 12.46
CA ILE A 205 -2.94 18.62 12.18
C ILE A 205 -3.25 19.14 10.77
N THR A 206 -3.51 18.25 9.82
CA THR A 206 -3.69 18.62 8.41
C THR A 206 -4.94 19.48 8.16
N ASP A 207 -4.90 20.28 7.11
CA ASP A 207 -6.02 21.07 6.63
C ASP A 207 -6.68 20.43 5.40
N THR A 208 -5.98 19.54 4.70
CA THR A 208 -6.52 18.79 3.56
C THR A 208 -6.12 17.32 3.65
N ILE A 209 -7.10 16.44 3.48
CA ILE A 209 -6.91 15.00 3.31
C ILE A 209 -7.24 14.65 1.87
N VAL A 210 -6.32 14.00 1.17
CA VAL A 210 -6.56 13.50 -0.20
C VAL A 210 -6.43 11.99 -0.21
N THR A 211 -7.49 11.25 -0.55
CA THR A 211 -7.42 9.79 -0.68
C THR A 211 -7.25 9.39 -2.14
N TRP A 212 -6.08 8.85 -2.50
CA TRP A 212 -5.76 8.34 -3.84
C TRP A 212 -6.03 6.84 -3.92
N GLY A 213 -7.25 6.48 -4.32
CA GLY A 213 -7.69 5.09 -4.46
C GLY A 213 -7.86 4.33 -3.13
N SER A 214 -7.83 5.05 -1.99
CA SER A 214 -7.99 4.44 -0.67
C SER A 214 -9.44 4.47 -0.21
N ASN A 215 -10.06 3.31 -0.04
CA ASN A 215 -11.33 3.18 0.68
C ASN A 215 -11.09 3.08 2.20
N MET A 216 -10.65 4.18 2.82
CA MET A 216 -10.24 4.19 4.22
C MET A 216 -11.40 3.83 5.18
N ALA A 217 -12.63 4.22 4.86
CA ALA A 217 -13.81 3.95 5.69
C ALA A 217 -14.00 2.46 6.01
N GLU A 218 -13.61 1.58 5.09
CA GLU A 218 -13.83 0.13 5.21
C GLU A 218 -12.52 -0.65 5.47
N MET A 219 -11.39 -0.15 4.95
CA MET A 219 -10.09 -0.85 4.95
C MET A 219 -9.16 -0.36 6.06
N HIS A 220 -9.28 0.91 6.47
CA HIS A 220 -8.57 1.50 7.61
C HIS A 220 -9.53 2.29 8.52
N PRO A 221 -10.59 1.67 9.07
CA PRO A 221 -11.74 2.42 9.60
C PRO A 221 -11.41 3.34 10.78
N ILE A 222 -10.39 3.00 11.59
CA ILE A 222 -9.98 3.85 12.71
C ILE A 222 -9.19 5.06 12.24
N LEU A 223 -8.39 4.96 11.18
CA LEU A 223 -7.78 6.14 10.56
C LEU A 223 -8.87 7.02 9.94
N TRP A 224 -9.87 6.41 9.30
CA TRP A 224 -11.00 7.16 8.77
C TRP A 224 -11.84 7.82 9.86
N SER A 225 -11.99 7.19 11.03
CA SER A 225 -12.61 7.80 12.20
C SER A 225 -11.87 9.06 12.65
N ARG A 226 -10.52 9.03 12.66
CA ARG A 226 -9.70 10.22 12.98
C ARG A 226 -9.82 11.31 11.91
N VAL A 227 -9.83 10.94 10.63
CA VAL A 227 -10.09 11.89 9.51
C VAL A 227 -11.48 12.51 9.64
N SER A 228 -12.49 11.71 9.96
CA SER A 228 -13.86 12.18 10.16
C SER A 228 -13.95 13.15 11.33
N ASP A 229 -13.31 12.84 12.45
CA ASP A 229 -13.24 13.74 13.62
C ASP A 229 -12.57 15.07 13.27
N ARG A 230 -11.43 15.03 12.56
CA ARG A 230 -10.73 16.23 12.08
C ARG A 230 -11.64 17.09 11.19
N LYS A 231 -12.34 16.48 10.23
CA LYS A 231 -13.25 17.18 9.31
C LYS A 231 -14.46 17.77 10.04
N LEU A 232 -15.11 17.00 10.91
CA LEU A 232 -16.34 17.42 11.59
C LEU A 232 -16.07 18.46 12.68
N SER A 233 -14.88 18.45 13.29
CA SER A 233 -14.47 19.44 14.29
C SER A 233 -14.04 20.79 13.69
N ASN A 234 -13.70 20.84 12.40
CA ASN A 234 -13.36 22.09 11.70
C ASN A 234 -13.74 22.03 10.20
N PRO A 235 -15.05 22.00 9.87
CA PRO A 235 -15.52 21.72 8.52
C PRO A 235 -15.22 22.82 7.51
N ASP A 236 -15.08 24.07 7.98
CA ASP A 236 -14.80 25.23 7.13
C ASP A 236 -13.37 25.19 6.59
N LYS A 237 -12.39 24.90 7.47
CA LYS A 237 -10.97 24.85 7.10
C LYS A 237 -10.57 23.51 6.48
N VAL A 238 -11.03 22.39 7.07
CA VAL A 238 -10.59 21.05 6.69
C VAL A 238 -11.33 20.58 5.44
N LYS A 239 -10.57 20.15 4.42
CA LYS A 239 -11.12 19.61 3.18
C LYS A 239 -10.76 18.15 2.99
N ILE A 240 -11.72 17.35 2.51
CA ILE A 240 -11.51 15.96 2.11
C ILE A 240 -11.73 15.85 0.59
N VAL A 241 -10.71 15.38 -0.12
CA VAL A 241 -10.79 15.06 -1.54
C VAL A 241 -10.62 13.56 -1.73
N ASN A 242 -11.64 12.89 -2.28
CA ASN A 242 -11.58 11.47 -2.57
C ASN A 242 -11.43 11.23 -4.07
N ILE A 243 -10.37 10.52 -4.46
CA ILE A 243 -10.05 10.19 -5.85
C ILE A 243 -10.16 8.67 -6.00
N GLN A 244 -11.18 8.18 -6.69
CA GLN A 244 -11.57 6.77 -6.70
C GLN A 244 -12.03 6.33 -8.09
N THR A 245 -12.05 5.02 -8.37
CA THR A 245 -12.60 4.50 -9.63
C THR A 245 -14.09 4.16 -9.55
N TYR A 246 -14.66 4.16 -8.33
CA TYR A 246 -16.08 3.98 -8.04
C TYR A 246 -16.43 4.60 -6.69
N THR A 247 -17.71 4.92 -6.47
CA THR A 247 -18.19 5.48 -5.21
C THR A 247 -18.29 4.42 -4.12
N HIS A 248 -17.84 4.75 -2.91
CA HIS A 248 -17.92 3.91 -1.71
C HIS A 248 -17.96 4.80 -0.45
N ARG A 249 -18.08 4.21 0.75
CA ARG A 249 -18.34 4.93 2.02
C ARG A 249 -17.35 6.05 2.38
N THR A 250 -16.11 5.99 1.89
CA THR A 250 -15.14 7.10 2.08
C THR A 250 -15.62 8.40 1.39
N CYS A 251 -16.44 8.30 0.33
CA CYS A 251 -16.99 9.44 -0.41
C CYS A 251 -18.08 10.20 0.37
N ASP A 252 -18.69 9.59 1.40
CA ASP A 252 -19.89 10.12 2.07
C ASP A 252 -19.63 11.44 2.81
N ILE A 253 -18.37 11.73 3.20
CA ILE A 253 -17.96 12.98 3.85
C ILE A 253 -16.93 13.78 3.02
N GLY A 254 -16.75 13.43 1.75
CA GLY A 254 -15.85 14.15 0.85
C GLY A 254 -16.42 15.50 0.43
N ASP A 255 -15.60 16.56 0.51
CA ASP A 255 -15.93 17.85 -0.10
C ASP A 255 -15.84 17.79 -1.63
N ILE A 256 -14.86 17.02 -2.14
CA ILE A 256 -14.64 16.80 -3.57
C ILE A 256 -14.50 15.30 -3.81
N ASN A 257 -15.39 14.72 -4.61
CA ASN A 257 -15.34 13.32 -5.02
C ASN A 257 -15.03 13.24 -6.53
N ILE A 258 -13.87 12.70 -6.88
CA ILE A 258 -13.37 12.54 -8.25
C ILE A 258 -13.46 11.06 -8.60
N ILE A 259 -14.37 10.70 -9.51
CA ILE A 259 -14.44 9.36 -10.09
C ILE A 259 -13.65 9.36 -11.39
N PHE A 260 -12.53 8.63 -11.41
CA PHE A 260 -11.59 8.62 -12.54
C PHE A 260 -11.53 7.27 -13.25
N SER A 261 -11.16 7.28 -14.54
CA SER A 261 -10.92 6.07 -15.32
C SER A 261 -9.68 5.33 -14.78
N PRO A 262 -9.70 3.99 -14.63
CA PRO A 262 -8.54 3.23 -14.16
C PRO A 262 -7.24 3.54 -14.93
N ASN A 263 -6.12 3.53 -14.22
CA ASN A 263 -4.76 3.85 -14.68
C ASN A 263 -4.52 5.30 -15.12
N THR A 264 -5.50 6.20 -14.97
CA THR A 264 -5.34 7.62 -15.34
C THR A 264 -4.93 8.54 -14.19
N ASP A 265 -4.74 7.97 -12.99
CA ASP A 265 -4.14 8.64 -11.83
C ASP A 265 -2.70 9.10 -12.09
N LEU A 266 -1.94 8.38 -12.91
CA LEU A 266 -0.65 8.85 -13.45
C LEU A 266 -0.77 10.24 -14.13
N ALA A 267 -1.87 10.51 -14.83
CA ALA A 267 -2.08 11.78 -15.54
C ALA A 267 -2.60 12.84 -14.58
N LEU A 268 -3.40 12.45 -13.60
CA LEU A 268 -3.85 13.36 -12.54
C LEU A 268 -2.64 13.87 -11.73
N TRP A 269 -1.70 12.99 -11.35
CA TRP A 269 -0.49 13.43 -10.65
C TRP A 269 0.41 14.34 -11.51
N ASN A 270 0.62 13.98 -12.78
CA ASN A 270 1.38 14.84 -13.70
C ASN A 270 0.67 16.16 -13.99
N TYR A 271 -0.66 16.19 -14.02
CA TYR A 271 -1.43 17.44 -14.09
C TYR A 271 -1.16 18.31 -12.87
N LEU A 272 -1.19 17.76 -11.65
CA LEU A 272 -0.84 18.53 -10.45
C LEU A 272 0.58 19.08 -10.50
N ALA A 273 1.54 18.25 -10.90
CA ALA A 273 2.92 18.70 -11.11
C ALA A 273 3.03 19.80 -12.17
N ARG A 274 2.30 19.66 -13.28
CA ARG A 274 2.23 20.66 -14.34
C ARG A 274 1.67 21.98 -13.81
N GLU A 275 0.57 21.96 -13.07
CA GLU A 275 -0.02 23.18 -12.52
C GLU A 275 0.95 23.88 -11.56
N ILE A 276 1.64 23.12 -10.71
CA ILE A 276 2.68 23.65 -9.82
C ILE A 276 3.81 24.31 -10.63
N VAL A 277 4.34 23.62 -11.65
CA VAL A 277 5.46 24.11 -12.45
C VAL A 277 5.07 25.28 -13.33
N PHE A 278 4.04 25.15 -14.16
CA PHE A 278 3.72 26.13 -15.20
C PHE A 278 3.12 27.42 -14.64
N ARG A 279 2.53 27.40 -13.44
CA ARG A 279 2.07 28.62 -12.77
C ARG A 279 3.17 29.32 -11.97
N ASP A 280 4.20 28.58 -11.56
CA ASP A 280 5.36 29.15 -10.85
C ASP A 280 6.20 30.07 -11.76
N LYS A 281 6.72 31.16 -11.18
CA LYS A 281 7.58 32.15 -11.87
C LYS A 281 8.75 31.49 -12.61
N LYS A 282 9.43 30.51 -12.03
CA LYS A 282 10.58 29.85 -12.70
C LYS A 282 10.14 28.83 -13.74
N GLY A 283 8.90 28.33 -13.69
CA GLY A 283 8.33 27.55 -14.78
C GLY A 283 7.73 28.39 -15.90
N GLY A 284 7.75 29.73 -15.80
CA GLY A 284 7.24 30.66 -16.81
C GLY A 284 5.85 31.23 -16.51
N GLY A 285 5.29 30.90 -15.34
CA GLY A 285 4.06 31.48 -14.84
C GLY A 285 4.26 32.80 -14.10
N LYS A 286 3.30 33.15 -13.22
CA LYS A 286 3.26 34.45 -12.52
C LYS A 286 3.25 34.32 -11.00
N GLU A 287 3.02 33.12 -10.48
CA GLU A 287 2.84 32.85 -9.06
C GLU A 287 4.15 32.39 -8.41
N ASP A 288 4.26 32.53 -7.11
CA ASP A 288 5.40 32.03 -6.34
C ASP A 288 4.96 30.76 -5.59
N ILE A 289 5.10 29.60 -6.21
CA ILE A 289 4.48 28.34 -5.76
C ILE A 289 5.54 27.40 -5.21
N ILE A 290 6.58 27.14 -5.99
CA ILE A 290 7.61 26.15 -5.69
C ILE A 290 8.55 26.70 -4.61
N ASP A 291 8.83 25.88 -3.59
CA ASP A 291 9.88 26.20 -2.61
C ASP A 291 11.25 25.91 -3.23
N TRP A 292 11.78 26.88 -3.96
CA TRP A 292 13.03 26.73 -4.69
C TRP A 292 14.25 26.56 -3.79
N ASP A 293 14.22 27.07 -2.56
CA ASP A 293 15.31 26.86 -1.60
C ASP A 293 15.34 25.40 -1.17
N PHE A 294 14.17 24.83 -0.83
CA PHE A 294 14.05 23.41 -0.54
C PHE A 294 14.46 22.55 -1.75
N VAL A 295 13.92 22.84 -2.94
CA VAL A 295 14.20 22.08 -4.17
C VAL A 295 15.69 22.07 -4.49
N ASN A 296 16.35 23.24 -4.49
CA ASN A 296 17.76 23.33 -4.87
C ASN A 296 18.70 22.68 -3.85
N GLN A 297 18.33 22.66 -2.56
CA GLN A 297 19.16 22.07 -1.51
C GLN A 297 18.96 20.57 -1.35
N ASN A 298 17.75 20.08 -1.61
CA ASN A 298 17.36 18.73 -1.21
C ASN A 298 16.97 17.83 -2.36
N LEU A 299 16.75 18.33 -3.58
CA LEU A 299 16.18 17.53 -4.67
C LEU A 299 17.10 17.40 -5.89
N VAL A 300 17.02 16.24 -6.54
CA VAL A 300 17.49 16.02 -7.92
C VAL A 300 16.33 15.57 -8.80
N PHE A 301 16.35 15.95 -10.08
CA PHE A 301 15.38 15.48 -11.06
C PHE A 301 15.94 14.29 -11.83
N THR A 302 15.14 13.25 -11.99
CA THR A 302 15.53 12.02 -12.68
C THR A 302 14.44 11.54 -13.63
N ALA A 303 14.79 10.83 -14.70
CA ALA A 303 13.85 10.15 -15.59
C ALA A 303 14.16 8.65 -15.70
N GLY A 304 13.12 7.86 -16.01
CA GLY A 304 13.21 6.43 -16.27
C GLY A 304 12.63 6.06 -17.64
N PRO A 305 12.82 4.81 -18.10
CA PRO A 305 12.31 4.35 -19.38
C PRO A 305 10.78 4.22 -19.38
N ALA A 306 10.16 4.56 -20.51
CA ALA A 306 8.70 4.51 -20.71
C ALA A 306 8.18 3.09 -20.96
N ASN A 307 8.97 2.25 -21.63
CA ASN A 307 8.54 1.02 -22.27
C ASN A 307 9.00 -0.22 -21.47
N ILE A 308 8.54 -0.36 -20.23
CA ILE A 308 9.03 -1.38 -19.27
C ILE A 308 8.20 -2.68 -19.22
N GLY A 309 7.27 -2.89 -20.16
CA GLY A 309 6.43 -4.08 -20.20
C GLY A 309 5.43 -4.14 -19.04
N TYR A 310 4.95 -5.33 -18.69
CA TYR A 310 3.91 -5.56 -17.67
C TYR A 310 4.26 -6.69 -16.68
N GLY A 311 5.49 -7.21 -16.73
CA GLY A 311 5.94 -8.29 -15.86
C GLY A 311 5.34 -9.65 -16.21
N MET A 312 4.89 -9.83 -17.46
CA MET A 312 4.38 -11.12 -17.94
C MET A 312 5.53 -11.99 -18.48
N ARG A 313 5.19 -13.21 -18.89
CA ARG A 313 6.13 -14.12 -19.55
C ARG A 313 6.64 -13.51 -20.85
N ARG A 314 7.93 -13.67 -21.13
CA ARG A 314 8.59 -13.18 -22.35
C ARG A 314 8.94 -14.32 -23.30
N GLU A 315 9.17 -13.98 -24.56
CA GLU A 315 9.59 -14.94 -25.58
C GLU A 315 10.80 -15.77 -25.09
N GLY A 316 10.74 -17.09 -25.30
CA GLY A 316 11.75 -18.03 -24.83
C GLY A 316 11.44 -18.69 -23.49
N ASP A 317 10.54 -18.12 -22.67
CA ASP A 317 10.11 -18.71 -21.40
C ASP A 317 9.53 -20.12 -21.61
N LYS A 318 9.99 -21.09 -20.80
CA LYS A 318 9.54 -22.49 -20.88
C LYS A 318 8.02 -22.63 -20.85
N SER A 319 7.34 -21.84 -20.01
CA SER A 319 5.88 -21.93 -19.90
C SER A 319 5.14 -21.55 -21.19
N LEU A 320 5.69 -20.66 -22.02
CA LEU A 320 5.09 -20.30 -23.30
C LEU A 320 5.27 -21.43 -24.32
N LYS A 321 6.44 -22.07 -24.32
CA LYS A 321 6.74 -23.22 -25.19
C LYS A 321 5.87 -24.44 -24.87
N ASP A 322 5.54 -24.65 -23.59
CA ASP A 322 4.69 -25.76 -23.15
C ASP A 322 3.21 -25.62 -23.62
N GLY A 323 2.81 -24.50 -24.24
CA GLY A 323 1.54 -24.36 -24.95
C GLY A 323 0.29 -24.37 -24.06
N LYS A 324 0.41 -24.00 -22.79
CA LYS A 324 -0.68 -24.12 -21.79
C LYS A 324 -1.65 -22.92 -21.72
N TYR A 325 -1.47 -21.92 -22.58
CA TYR A 325 -2.24 -20.68 -22.53
C TYR A 325 -3.27 -20.64 -23.66
N SER A 326 -4.47 -20.15 -23.34
CA SER A 326 -5.51 -19.84 -24.30
C SER A 326 -5.13 -18.68 -25.21
N ALA A 327 -5.83 -18.54 -26.33
CA ALA A 327 -5.61 -17.42 -27.26
C ALA A 327 -5.77 -16.04 -26.58
N LYS A 328 -6.74 -15.89 -25.67
CA LYS A 328 -6.97 -14.64 -24.92
C LYS A 328 -5.85 -14.33 -23.92
N GLU A 329 -5.31 -15.35 -23.27
CA GLU A 329 -4.14 -15.18 -22.40
C GLU A 329 -2.91 -14.78 -23.21
N MET A 330 -2.72 -15.40 -24.39
CA MET A 330 -1.63 -15.06 -25.30
C MET A 330 -1.73 -13.64 -25.85
N GLU A 331 -2.95 -13.14 -26.12
CA GLU A 331 -3.16 -11.74 -26.47
C GLU A 331 -2.65 -10.80 -25.37
N THR A 332 -2.97 -11.09 -24.11
CA THR A 332 -2.50 -10.27 -22.97
C THR A 332 -0.98 -10.39 -22.78
N ILE A 333 -0.44 -11.61 -22.85
CA ILE A 333 0.99 -11.87 -22.74
C ILE A 333 1.77 -11.15 -23.84
N SER A 334 1.26 -11.10 -25.08
CA SER A 334 1.96 -10.46 -26.20
C SER A 334 2.25 -8.97 -25.98
N LYS A 335 1.41 -8.28 -25.18
CA LYS A 335 1.59 -6.87 -24.79
C LYS A 335 2.88 -6.64 -23.98
N GLU A 336 3.42 -7.67 -23.32
CA GLU A 336 4.72 -7.63 -22.65
C GLU A 336 5.89 -7.32 -23.61
N MET A 337 5.77 -7.77 -24.86
CA MET A 337 6.82 -7.60 -25.86
C MET A 337 6.68 -6.29 -26.62
N SER A 338 5.44 -5.91 -26.93
CA SER A 338 5.14 -4.64 -27.61
C SER A 338 3.66 -4.31 -27.54
N LYS A 339 3.31 -3.02 -27.65
CA LYS A 339 1.93 -2.58 -27.85
C LYS A 339 1.86 -1.48 -28.90
N LYS A 340 0.69 -1.30 -29.51
CA LYS A 340 0.40 -0.09 -30.28
C LYS A 340 0.06 1.04 -29.32
N VAL A 341 0.67 2.20 -29.53
CA VAL A 341 0.40 3.41 -28.76
C VAL A 341 -1.03 3.88 -29.04
N SER A 342 -1.84 3.97 -27.99
CA SER A 342 -3.24 4.40 -28.12
C SER A 342 -3.40 5.91 -28.22
N THR A 343 -4.52 6.38 -28.79
CA THR A 343 -4.91 7.80 -28.81
C THR A 343 -4.89 8.44 -27.42
N LYS A 344 -5.22 7.66 -26.37
CA LYS A 344 -5.28 8.17 -24.99
C LYS A 344 -3.91 8.46 -24.41
N GLU A 345 -2.89 7.68 -24.75
CA GLU A 345 -1.54 7.81 -24.19
C GLU A 345 -0.55 8.55 -25.12
N ALA A 346 -0.86 8.66 -26.42
CA ALA A 346 0.02 9.28 -27.40
C ALA A 346 0.51 10.68 -26.99
N PRO A 347 -0.34 11.62 -26.52
CA PRO A 347 0.15 12.93 -26.09
C PRO A 347 1.16 12.84 -24.93
N ALA A 348 0.93 11.95 -23.96
CA ALA A 348 1.85 11.75 -22.84
C ALA A 348 3.18 11.09 -23.24
N LEU A 349 3.18 10.30 -24.33
CA LEU A 349 4.38 9.61 -24.83
C LEU A 349 5.13 10.38 -25.92
N GLU A 350 4.55 11.44 -26.47
CA GLU A 350 5.16 12.28 -27.51
C GLU A 350 6.54 12.86 -27.11
N PRO A 351 6.76 13.36 -25.86
CA PRO A 351 8.08 13.81 -25.43
C PRO A 351 9.17 12.74 -25.47
N PHE A 352 8.79 11.47 -25.55
CA PHE A 352 9.67 10.30 -25.61
C PHE A 352 9.79 9.72 -27.03
N GLY A 353 9.21 10.40 -28.03
CA GLY A 353 9.33 10.05 -29.44
C GLY A 353 8.35 9.00 -29.93
N TYR A 354 7.27 8.72 -29.19
CA TYR A 354 6.22 7.80 -29.61
C TYR A 354 4.98 8.55 -30.11
N LYS A 355 4.40 8.07 -31.21
CA LYS A 355 3.17 8.62 -31.78
C LYS A 355 2.03 7.62 -31.76
N GLU A 356 0.81 8.11 -31.87
CA GLU A 356 -0.39 7.27 -31.99
C GLU A 356 -0.24 6.22 -33.10
N GLY A 357 -0.61 4.97 -32.81
CA GLY A 357 -0.57 3.86 -33.75
C GLY A 357 0.82 3.22 -33.93
N GLU A 358 1.90 3.88 -33.49
CA GLU A 358 3.24 3.31 -33.54
C GLU A 358 3.37 2.10 -32.61
N LEU A 359 4.19 1.13 -33.03
CA LEU A 359 4.47 -0.05 -32.24
C LEU A 359 5.59 0.26 -31.23
N MET A 360 5.22 0.50 -29.98
CA MET A 360 6.16 0.63 -28.88
C MET A 360 6.65 -0.77 -28.46
N LYS A 361 7.93 -1.05 -28.71
CA LYS A 361 8.59 -2.27 -28.24
C LYS A 361 8.93 -2.13 -26.76
N ASN A 362 8.52 -3.09 -25.96
CA ASN A 362 8.72 -3.11 -24.53
C ASN A 362 10.00 -3.87 -24.16
N THR A 363 10.75 -3.28 -23.24
CA THR A 363 11.88 -3.91 -22.56
C THR A 363 11.40 -4.62 -21.30
N ALA A 364 12.26 -5.47 -20.72
CA ALA A 364 11.97 -6.04 -19.41
C ALA A 364 11.94 -4.95 -18.33
N GLY A 365 11.12 -5.14 -17.30
CA GLY A 365 11.01 -4.22 -16.18
C GLY A 365 12.36 -3.83 -15.58
N THR A 366 12.54 -2.54 -15.30
CA THR A 366 13.81 -2.00 -14.78
C THR A 366 13.57 -0.87 -13.78
N LEU A 367 14.54 -0.67 -12.89
CA LEU A 367 14.61 0.46 -11.94
C LEU A 367 15.63 1.52 -12.36
N LYS A 368 16.23 1.35 -13.55
CA LYS A 368 17.21 2.29 -14.11
C LYS A 368 16.57 3.66 -14.30
N HIS A 369 17.33 4.68 -13.94
CA HIS A 369 16.99 6.07 -14.13
C HIS A 369 18.26 6.90 -14.27
N TRP A 370 18.13 8.11 -14.80
CA TRP A 370 19.23 9.04 -15.05
C TRP A 370 18.84 10.46 -14.63
N HIS A 371 19.82 11.29 -14.32
CA HIS A 371 19.61 12.69 -13.98
C HIS A 371 19.13 13.47 -15.20
N ILE A 372 18.25 14.43 -14.97
CA ILE A 372 17.75 15.37 -15.98
C ILE A 372 17.78 16.79 -15.41
N SER A 373 17.68 17.79 -16.29
CA SER A 373 17.50 19.17 -15.85
C SER A 373 16.05 19.46 -15.41
N PHE A 374 15.83 20.56 -14.69
CA PHE A 374 14.48 21.05 -14.43
C PHE A 374 13.72 21.39 -15.73
N GLU A 375 14.41 21.90 -16.75
CA GLU A 375 13.77 22.21 -18.03
C GLU A 375 13.29 20.94 -18.75
N ASP A 376 14.06 19.84 -18.69
CA ASP A 376 13.61 18.55 -19.20
C ASP A 376 12.41 18.01 -18.42
N TYR A 377 12.41 18.18 -17.09
CA TYR A 377 11.27 17.84 -16.25
C TYR A 377 10.03 18.63 -16.66
N LYS A 378 10.14 19.95 -16.78
CA LYS A 378 9.07 20.84 -17.24
C LYS A 378 8.55 20.45 -18.62
N LYS A 379 9.44 20.17 -19.58
CA LYS A 379 9.07 19.73 -20.93
C LYS A 379 8.23 18.45 -20.89
N SER A 380 8.58 17.51 -20.02
CA SER A 380 7.80 16.27 -19.86
C SER A 380 6.35 16.51 -19.37
N LEU A 381 6.10 17.62 -18.68
CA LEU A 381 4.80 17.97 -18.12
C LEU A 381 3.89 18.70 -19.13
N GLU A 382 4.44 19.19 -20.25
CA GLU A 382 3.70 19.94 -21.28
C GLU A 382 2.39 19.26 -21.72
N PRO A 383 2.36 17.94 -22.00
CA PRO A 383 1.13 17.29 -22.48
C PRO A 383 -0.01 17.28 -21.47
N TYR A 384 0.29 17.33 -20.16
CA TYR A 384 -0.66 17.10 -19.08
C TYR A 384 -1.56 18.30 -18.77
N THR A 385 -2.09 18.94 -19.81
CA THR A 385 -3.05 20.04 -19.70
C THR A 385 -4.36 19.60 -19.07
N LEU A 386 -5.10 20.54 -18.49
CA LEU A 386 -6.45 20.29 -17.95
C LEU A 386 -7.36 19.62 -18.99
N GLU A 387 -7.31 20.06 -20.24
CA GLU A 387 -8.12 19.51 -21.34
C GLU A 387 -7.80 18.05 -21.64
N TYR A 388 -6.50 17.75 -21.82
CA TYR A 388 -6.05 16.39 -22.10
C TYR A 388 -6.37 15.46 -20.94
N VAL A 389 -6.01 15.86 -19.72
CA VAL A 389 -6.18 15.01 -18.54
C VAL A 389 -7.65 14.81 -18.20
N ALA A 390 -8.49 15.85 -18.27
CA ALA A 390 -9.93 15.69 -18.07
C ALA A 390 -10.55 14.73 -19.10
N LYS A 391 -10.16 14.83 -20.38
CA LYS A 391 -10.67 13.99 -21.46
C LYS A 391 -10.40 12.51 -21.24
N ILE A 392 -9.22 12.16 -20.76
CA ILE A 392 -8.83 10.74 -20.59
C ILE A 392 -9.19 10.20 -19.20
N ALA A 393 -9.23 11.05 -18.18
CA ALA A 393 -9.36 10.63 -16.80
C ALA A 393 -10.80 10.63 -16.27
N LYS A 394 -11.76 11.33 -16.89
CA LYS A 394 -13.15 11.33 -16.40
C LYS A 394 -13.72 9.90 -16.37
N GLY A 395 -14.08 9.43 -15.18
CA GLY A 395 -14.56 8.06 -14.95
C GLY A 395 -16.08 7.94 -14.81
N ASP A 396 -16.75 8.93 -14.21
CA ASP A 396 -18.21 8.91 -14.08
C ASP A 396 -18.87 9.31 -15.42
N PRO A 397 -19.63 8.44 -16.10
CA PRO A 397 -20.29 8.77 -17.35
C PRO A 397 -21.34 9.88 -17.19
N ASN A 398 -21.93 10.06 -16.00
CA ASN A 398 -23.00 11.03 -15.74
C ASN A 398 -22.46 12.43 -15.39
N GLU A 399 -21.18 12.55 -15.05
CA GLU A 399 -20.55 13.84 -14.79
C GLU A 399 -20.19 14.56 -16.10
N SER A 400 -20.50 15.86 -16.19
CA SER A 400 -20.06 16.70 -17.30
C SER A 400 -18.55 16.93 -17.25
N ILE A 401 -17.91 17.08 -18.42
CA ILE A 401 -16.46 17.34 -18.49
C ILE A 401 -16.07 18.61 -17.75
N GLU A 402 -16.89 19.66 -17.80
CA GLU A 402 -16.64 20.93 -17.11
C GLU A 402 -16.74 20.81 -15.58
N SER A 403 -17.65 19.97 -15.08
CA SER A 403 -17.70 19.64 -13.64
C SER A 403 -16.42 18.92 -13.22
N PHE A 404 -15.99 17.92 -14.01
CA PHE A 404 -14.77 17.18 -13.72
C PHE A 404 -13.53 18.09 -13.72
N LYS A 405 -13.39 18.97 -14.73
CA LYS A 405 -12.30 19.96 -14.80
C LYS A 405 -12.25 20.86 -13.57
N LYS A 406 -13.40 21.37 -13.10
CA LYS A 406 -13.48 22.19 -11.88
C LYS A 406 -12.96 21.46 -10.65
N LYS A 407 -13.26 20.15 -10.53
CA LYS A 407 -12.72 19.33 -9.43
C LYS A 407 -11.20 19.16 -9.52
N LEU A 408 -10.66 18.99 -10.73
CA LEU A 408 -9.20 18.91 -10.94
C LEU A 408 -8.51 20.23 -10.57
N GLN A 409 -9.06 21.36 -11.01
CA GLN A 409 -8.54 22.68 -10.64
C GLN A 409 -8.59 22.90 -9.13
N ALA A 410 -9.72 22.60 -8.48
CA ALA A 410 -9.86 22.72 -7.03
C ALA A 410 -8.87 21.82 -6.27
N LEU A 411 -8.59 20.61 -6.77
CA LEU A 411 -7.55 19.74 -6.23
C LEU A 411 -6.17 20.40 -6.34
N ALA A 412 -5.82 20.97 -7.49
CA ALA A 412 -4.56 21.69 -7.68
C ALA A 412 -4.43 22.89 -6.73
N GLU A 413 -5.48 23.70 -6.57
CA GLU A 413 -5.48 24.84 -5.63
C GLU A 413 -5.22 24.39 -4.20
N LEU A 414 -5.85 23.30 -3.73
CA LEU A 414 -5.64 22.80 -2.37
C LEU A 414 -4.19 22.35 -2.10
N TYR A 415 -3.52 21.79 -3.10
CA TYR A 415 -2.09 21.49 -3.00
C TYR A 415 -1.24 22.77 -3.03
N ILE A 416 -1.53 23.70 -3.95
CA ILE A 416 -0.72 24.91 -4.18
C ILE A 416 -0.85 25.94 -3.06
N GLU A 417 -2.00 26.02 -2.39
CA GLU A 417 -2.30 27.02 -1.36
C GLU A 417 -1.17 27.09 -0.31
N LYS A 418 -0.55 28.27 -0.20
CA LYS A 418 0.54 28.53 0.75
C LYS A 418 0.02 28.41 2.18
N GLY A 419 0.78 27.74 3.04
CA GLY A 419 0.42 27.53 4.45
C GLY A 419 -0.63 26.44 4.71
N ARG A 420 -1.38 25.99 3.68
CA ARG A 420 -2.31 24.86 3.80
C ARG A 420 -1.56 23.56 3.96
N LYS A 421 -1.86 22.83 5.05
CA LYS A 421 -1.29 21.52 5.32
C LYS A 421 -2.03 20.41 4.57
N VAL A 422 -1.31 19.51 3.90
CA VAL A 422 -1.89 18.48 3.02
C VAL A 422 -1.32 17.11 3.30
N VAL A 423 -2.20 16.14 3.55
CA VAL A 423 -1.84 14.72 3.66
C VAL A 423 -2.51 13.92 2.55
N SER A 424 -1.71 13.17 1.81
CA SER A 424 -2.19 12.26 0.76
C SER A 424 -2.11 10.82 1.23
N PHE A 425 -3.21 10.07 1.18
CA PHE A 425 -3.26 8.65 1.54
C PHE A 425 -3.56 7.76 0.34
N TRP A 426 -2.75 6.75 0.12
CA TRP A 426 -3.02 5.69 -0.88
C TRP A 426 -2.87 4.29 -0.29
N THR A 427 -3.53 3.33 -0.92
CA THR A 427 -3.46 1.90 -0.56
C THR A 427 -3.26 1.08 -1.84
N MET A 428 -4.16 0.13 -2.15
CA MET A 428 -4.00 -0.77 -3.30
C MET A 428 -4.33 -0.10 -4.63
N GLY A 429 -5.09 1.01 -4.64
CA GLY A 429 -5.33 1.78 -5.86
C GLY A 429 -4.03 2.16 -6.58
N MET A 430 -3.00 2.57 -5.82
CA MET A 430 -1.68 2.89 -6.37
C MET A 430 -0.70 1.70 -6.36
N ASN A 431 -0.85 0.73 -5.46
CA ASN A 431 0.14 -0.36 -5.34
C ASN A 431 -0.18 -1.60 -6.19
N GLN A 432 -1.46 -1.93 -6.39
CA GLN A 432 -1.90 -2.99 -7.31
C GLN A 432 -2.15 -2.40 -8.69
N HIS A 433 -1.09 -1.82 -9.24
CA HIS A 433 -1.12 -1.03 -10.46
C HIS A 433 0.09 -1.44 -11.31
N THR A 434 -0.09 -1.59 -12.62
CA THR A 434 0.99 -2.04 -13.53
C THR A 434 2.14 -1.04 -13.64
N ARG A 435 1.90 0.20 -13.18
CA ARG A 435 2.90 1.25 -12.97
C ARG A 435 2.89 1.74 -11.53
N GLY A 436 2.61 0.88 -10.55
CA GLY A 436 2.35 1.33 -9.18
C GLY A 436 3.53 2.05 -8.52
N THR A 437 4.75 1.61 -8.81
CA THR A 437 5.97 2.30 -8.39
C THR A 437 6.01 3.73 -8.90
N TRP A 438 5.59 3.94 -10.14
CA TRP A 438 5.56 5.25 -10.79
C TRP A 438 4.56 6.20 -10.13
N VAL A 439 3.35 5.72 -9.85
CA VAL A 439 2.34 6.55 -9.18
C VAL A 439 2.82 6.94 -7.77
N ASN A 440 3.49 6.01 -7.06
CA ASN A 440 4.10 6.32 -5.76
C ASN A 440 5.13 7.45 -5.88
N THR A 441 6.07 7.36 -6.82
CA THR A 441 7.10 8.41 -6.99
C THR A 441 6.51 9.76 -7.41
N LEU A 442 5.50 9.76 -8.30
CA LEU A 442 4.80 10.99 -8.69
C LEU A 442 4.11 11.69 -7.51
N SER A 443 3.54 10.93 -6.58
CA SER A 443 2.92 11.52 -5.38
C SER A 443 3.95 12.29 -4.54
N TYR A 444 5.16 11.75 -4.40
CA TYR A 444 6.23 12.43 -3.68
C TYR A 444 6.72 13.68 -4.40
N ASN A 445 6.82 13.65 -5.73
CA ASN A 445 7.21 14.84 -6.51
C ASN A 445 6.34 16.05 -6.20
N VAL A 446 5.01 15.87 -6.17
CA VAL A 446 4.06 16.96 -5.88
C VAL A 446 4.26 17.51 -4.47
N HIS A 447 4.39 16.64 -3.47
CA HIS A 447 4.63 17.07 -2.09
C HIS A 447 5.99 17.77 -1.92
N PHE A 448 7.04 17.31 -2.60
CA PHE A 448 8.38 17.87 -2.48
C PHE A 448 8.54 19.25 -3.11
N MET A 449 7.98 19.47 -4.31
CA MET A 449 8.03 20.80 -4.94
C MET A 449 7.37 21.89 -4.07
N LEU A 450 6.45 21.49 -3.21
CA LEU A 450 5.71 22.38 -2.31
C LEU A 450 6.26 22.41 -0.89
N ASN A 451 7.34 21.66 -0.60
CA ASN A 451 7.88 21.46 0.75
C ASN A 451 6.79 21.00 1.75
N LYS A 452 5.93 20.06 1.32
CA LYS A 452 4.84 19.47 2.10
C LYS A 452 5.11 17.98 2.40
N GLN A 453 6.34 17.64 2.78
CA GLN A 453 6.74 16.28 3.15
C GLN A 453 7.53 16.29 4.46
N ALA A 454 7.30 15.29 5.32
CA ALA A 454 8.00 15.11 6.60
C ALA A 454 7.87 16.31 7.56
N LEU A 455 6.75 17.03 7.47
CA LEU A 455 6.40 18.14 8.37
C LEU A 455 5.05 17.82 9.04
N PRO A 456 4.80 18.24 10.29
CA PRO A 456 3.55 17.92 10.99
C PRO A 456 2.29 18.38 10.22
N GLY A 457 1.48 17.42 9.79
CA GLY A 457 0.28 17.60 8.96
C GLY A 457 0.54 17.70 7.45
N ASN A 458 1.77 17.44 7.00
CA ASN A 458 2.20 17.56 5.61
C ASN A 458 2.95 16.29 5.16
N GLY A 459 2.35 15.50 4.28
CA GLY A 459 3.04 14.35 3.71
C GLY A 459 2.23 13.44 2.81
N ALA A 460 2.94 12.77 1.92
CA ALA A 460 2.45 11.62 1.18
C ALA A 460 2.65 10.37 2.06
N PHE A 461 1.54 9.74 2.47
CA PHE A 461 1.50 8.64 3.42
C PHE A 461 0.95 7.35 2.78
N SER A 462 1.83 6.39 2.51
CA SER A 462 1.46 5.05 2.03
C SER A 462 0.80 4.23 3.15
N LEU A 463 -0.47 3.85 2.98
CA LEU A 463 -1.17 3.00 3.93
C LEU A 463 -0.84 1.54 3.71
N THR A 464 -0.40 0.87 4.77
CA THR A 464 -0.11 -0.56 4.76
C THR A 464 -1.36 -1.38 5.05
N GLY A 465 -1.60 -2.45 4.27
CA GLY A 465 -2.81 -3.27 4.40
C GLY A 465 -2.77 -4.29 5.54
N GLN A 466 -1.70 -5.09 5.62
CA GLN A 466 -1.54 -6.19 6.59
C GLN A 466 -0.97 -5.71 7.93
N PRO A 467 -1.20 -6.42 9.05
CA PRO A 467 -0.87 -5.93 10.39
C PRO A 467 0.64 -5.91 10.66
N SER A 468 1.44 -6.66 9.88
CA SER A 468 2.89 -6.70 9.99
C SER A 468 3.57 -6.82 8.62
N ALA A 469 2.97 -6.23 7.57
CA ALA A 469 3.67 -6.12 6.29
C ALA A 469 4.91 -5.21 6.42
N CYS A 470 4.84 -4.14 7.21
CA CYS A 470 6.00 -3.34 7.67
C CYS A 470 6.96 -4.21 8.49
N GLY A 471 6.62 -4.41 9.78
CA GLY A 471 7.44 -5.07 10.80
C GLY A 471 8.00 -6.44 10.45
N THR A 472 7.35 -7.19 9.56
CA THR A 472 7.78 -8.54 9.22
C THR A 472 8.15 -8.69 7.76
N ALA A 473 7.26 -8.41 6.80
CA ALA A 473 7.63 -8.69 5.42
C ALA A 473 8.75 -7.77 4.91
N ARG A 474 8.65 -6.47 5.22
CA ARG A 474 9.55 -5.42 4.72
C ARG A 474 10.78 -5.27 5.60
N GLU A 475 10.63 -4.98 6.88
CA GLU A 475 11.75 -4.71 7.78
C GLU A 475 12.69 -5.92 7.95
N VAL A 476 12.12 -7.12 8.08
CA VAL A 476 12.91 -8.36 8.15
C VAL A 476 13.45 -8.78 6.78
N GLY A 477 12.81 -8.35 5.69
CA GLY A 477 13.24 -8.67 4.32
C GLY A 477 12.84 -10.08 3.86
N THR A 478 11.62 -10.55 4.17
CA THR A 478 11.15 -11.89 3.75
C THR A 478 10.76 -11.96 2.27
N PHE A 479 11.48 -11.25 1.40
CA PHE A 479 11.32 -11.21 -0.04
C PHE A 479 12.48 -11.91 -0.74
N CYS A 480 12.25 -12.29 -2.00
CA CYS A 480 13.21 -13.06 -2.78
C CYS A 480 14.53 -12.30 -3.05
N HIS A 481 14.49 -10.98 -2.99
CA HIS A 481 15.60 -10.08 -3.33
C HIS A 481 16.22 -9.38 -2.11
N ARG A 482 15.67 -9.59 -0.91
CA ARG A 482 16.00 -8.81 0.31
C ARG A 482 16.86 -9.56 1.31
N LEU A 483 17.43 -8.76 2.20
CA LEU A 483 17.92 -9.08 3.55
C LEU A 483 17.26 -8.07 4.53
N PRO A 484 17.41 -8.24 5.87
CA PRO A 484 16.86 -7.31 6.84
C PRO A 484 17.32 -5.86 6.63
N ALA A 485 16.51 -4.91 7.11
CA ALA A 485 16.83 -3.48 7.17
C ALA A 485 17.28 -2.92 5.80
N ASP A 486 16.41 -3.01 4.81
CA ASP A 486 16.60 -2.45 3.45
C ASP A 486 17.80 -2.97 2.66
N LEU A 487 18.47 -4.00 3.16
CA LEU A 487 19.55 -4.66 2.44
C LEU A 487 19.01 -5.54 1.29
N TRP A 488 19.83 -5.66 0.25
CA TRP A 488 19.56 -6.42 -0.97
C TRP A 488 20.61 -7.52 -1.15
N LEU A 489 20.22 -8.64 -1.76
CA LEU A 489 21.12 -9.79 -1.97
C LEU A 489 22.15 -9.55 -3.07
N LYS A 490 21.76 -8.83 -4.12
CA LYS A 490 22.66 -8.21 -5.08
C LYS A 490 22.47 -6.72 -4.86
N THR A 491 23.56 -5.96 -4.78
CA THR A 491 23.47 -4.51 -4.94
C THR A 491 22.65 -4.28 -6.20
N LEU A 492 21.47 -3.67 -6.07
CA LEU A 492 20.92 -2.99 -7.21
C LEU A 492 22.04 -2.05 -7.65
N ASN A 493 22.44 -2.07 -8.92
CA ASN A 493 23.16 -0.94 -9.51
C ASN A 493 22.18 0.24 -9.61
N ILE A 494 21.64 0.66 -8.46
CA ILE A 494 21.43 2.05 -8.15
C ILE A 494 22.86 2.48 -7.88
N GLU A 495 23.55 3.07 -8.85
CA GLU A 495 24.83 3.69 -8.53
C GLU A 495 24.59 4.57 -7.31
N PRO A 496 25.27 4.32 -6.17
CA PRO A 496 25.22 5.26 -5.08
C PRO A 496 25.83 6.52 -5.65
N LEU A 497 25.00 7.54 -5.92
CA LEU A 497 25.49 8.90 -6.06
C LEU A 497 26.40 9.11 -4.86
N GLN A 498 27.69 9.28 -5.15
CA GLN A 498 28.74 9.30 -4.16
C GLN A 498 28.31 10.24 -3.02
N ARG A 499 28.28 9.72 -1.78
CA ARG A 499 28.21 10.51 -0.57
C ARG A 499 29.38 11.50 -0.57
N LYS A 500 29.17 12.67 -1.14
CA LYS A 500 29.95 13.88 -0.91
C LYS A 500 28.96 14.92 -0.40
N ASN A 501 28.85 14.96 0.93
CA ASN A 501 28.29 16.03 1.74
C ASN A 501 26.93 16.60 1.32
N GLY A 502 25.86 16.15 1.99
CA GLY A 502 24.53 16.73 1.88
C GLY A 502 23.47 15.68 1.56
N LEU A 503 22.32 15.80 2.22
CA LEU A 503 21.16 14.94 2.03
C LEU A 503 20.55 15.23 0.64
N PHE A 504 20.50 14.25 -0.27
CA PHE A 504 19.82 14.41 -1.56
C PHE A 504 18.62 13.44 -1.62
N LEU A 505 17.42 14.00 -1.77
CA LEU A 505 16.16 13.30 -2.05
C LEU A 505 15.86 13.32 -3.57
N LEU A 506 15.26 12.25 -4.08
CA LEU A 506 15.03 12.02 -5.51
C LEU A 506 13.62 12.50 -5.93
N VAL A 507 13.50 13.17 -7.07
CA VAL A 507 12.24 13.42 -7.78
C VAL A 507 12.26 12.61 -9.09
N HIS A 508 11.26 11.76 -9.29
CA HIS A 508 11.23 10.78 -10.39
C HIS A 508 10.18 11.14 -11.45
N LEU A 509 10.60 11.38 -12.69
CA LEU A 509 9.71 11.51 -13.85
C LEU A 509 8.93 10.22 -14.03
N THR A 510 7.60 10.27 -14.13
CA THR A 510 6.87 9.03 -14.40
C THR A 510 5.60 9.19 -15.23
N LEU A 511 5.40 8.25 -16.16
CA LEU A 511 4.54 8.36 -17.33
C LEU A 511 3.15 7.77 -17.14
N LEU A 512 2.19 8.30 -17.89
CA LEU A 512 0.86 7.73 -18.09
C LEU A 512 0.90 6.56 -19.09
N GLU A 513 0.51 5.36 -18.66
CA GLU A 513 0.10 4.28 -19.56
C GLU A 513 -1.34 3.87 -19.22
N ILE A 514 -2.29 4.23 -20.09
CA ILE A 514 -3.70 3.84 -19.93
C ILE A 514 -3.92 2.51 -20.65
N ASN A 515 -3.96 1.42 -19.89
CA ASN A 515 -4.43 0.14 -20.45
C ASN A 515 -5.95 0.21 -20.67
N THR A 516 -6.38 0.11 -21.93
CA THR A 516 -7.71 -0.37 -22.27
C THR A 516 -7.70 -1.90 -22.16
N LEU A 517 -8.26 -2.42 -21.07
CA LEU A 517 -8.71 -3.82 -20.98
C LEU A 517 -10.21 -3.86 -21.23
#